data_AF-A0A397VDQ9-F1
#
_entry.id   AF-A0A397VDQ9-F1
#
_cell.length_a   1.000
_cell.length_b   1.000
_cell.length_c   1.000
_cell.angle_alpha   90.00
_cell.angle_beta   90.00
_cell.angle_gamma   90.00
#
_symmetry.space_group_name_H-M   'P 1'
#
loop_
_entity.id
_entity.type
_entity.pdbx_description
1 polymer ?
#
loop_
_entity_poly.entity_id
_entity_poly.type
_entity_poly.pdbx_seq_one_letter_code
_entity_poly.pdbx_strand_id
1 'polypeptide(L)'
;FSRLRSKKDDNYEVILSELDEKIRRADVNLREIRIRERNALIIWIVYSLIAYVTYVVGYWYFVYMSVEEDGWDLMKVTPVLTGPFFIVIGYKFLALWYKRKEANEETQLEHLRAKKKLKVEEMKNKTGYYTTQNLLERFDSKGTPNNPLSPGQKGPIGRPVQPISPNLRQRLPNPQASPGSNEVNGELENRPPLIVPVLQRRWYDKLLDVLVGEEEQKYALICKNCYTWNGLALPTEFDDVQYYCKNCNHFNPSRRSQRDGDSLSASP
;
A
#
# COMPACT_ATOMS: atom_id res chain seq x y z
N PHE A 1 -7.55 19.86 -41.41
CA PHE A 1 -8.01 20.03 -40.02
C PHE A 1 -7.55 18.93 -39.05
N SER A 2 -7.39 17.67 -39.47
CA SER A 2 -7.00 16.54 -38.59
C SER A 2 -5.61 16.64 -37.94
N ARG A 3 -4.56 17.06 -38.67
CA ARG A 3 -3.19 17.20 -38.11
C ARG A 3 -3.07 18.23 -36.99
N LEU A 4 -3.78 19.36 -37.10
CA LEU A 4 -3.78 20.41 -36.07
C LEU A 4 -4.50 19.96 -34.80
N ARG A 5 -5.50 19.08 -34.92
CA ARG A 5 -6.23 18.49 -33.80
C ARG A 5 -5.37 17.49 -33.04
N SER A 6 -4.78 16.53 -33.76
CA SER A 6 -3.81 15.56 -33.19
C SER A 6 -2.70 16.26 -32.40
N LYS A 7 -2.04 17.26 -33.01
CA LYS A 7 -0.96 18.00 -32.35
C LYS A 7 -1.41 18.73 -31.07
N LYS A 8 -2.68 19.14 -30.98
CA LYS A 8 -3.23 19.78 -29.76
C LYS A 8 -3.47 18.75 -28.68
N ASP A 9 -4.07 17.62 -29.05
CA ASP A 9 -4.37 16.50 -28.15
C ASP A 9 -3.08 15.93 -27.55
N ASP A 10 -2.03 15.74 -28.38
CA ASP A 10 -0.70 15.29 -27.95
C ASP A 10 -0.10 16.24 -26.88
N ASN A 11 -0.25 17.56 -27.05
CA ASN A 11 0.23 18.53 -26.06
C ASN A 11 -0.52 18.45 -24.72
N TYR A 12 -1.82 18.15 -24.74
CA TYR A 12 -2.61 18.00 -23.50
C TYR A 12 -2.21 16.73 -22.74
N GLU A 13 -1.96 15.62 -23.43
CA GLU A 13 -1.49 14.38 -22.80
C GLU A 13 -0.11 14.56 -22.14
N VAL A 14 0.80 15.28 -22.80
CA VAL A 14 2.11 15.64 -22.22
C VAL A 14 1.94 16.51 -20.98
N ILE A 15 1.09 17.54 -21.02
CA ILE A 15 0.86 18.41 -19.86
C ILE A 15 0.20 17.63 -18.71
N LEU A 16 -0.78 16.79 -18.98
CA LEU A 16 -1.47 16.00 -17.95
C LEU A 16 -0.54 14.98 -17.30
N SER A 17 0.28 14.29 -18.09
CA SER A 17 1.28 13.35 -17.58
C SER A 17 2.36 14.06 -16.76
N GLU A 18 2.77 15.27 -17.16
CA GLU A 18 3.69 16.11 -16.37
C GLU A 18 3.06 16.51 -15.02
N LEU A 19 1.79 16.91 -15.01
CA LEU A 19 1.08 17.24 -13.77
C LEU A 19 0.92 16.00 -12.87
N ASP A 20 0.59 14.85 -13.44
CA ASP A 20 0.47 13.59 -12.69
C ASP A 20 1.81 13.16 -12.10
N GLU A 21 2.90 13.33 -12.82
CA GLU A 21 4.24 13.05 -12.31
C GLU A 21 4.60 13.99 -11.16
N LYS A 22 4.27 15.29 -11.26
CA LYS A 22 4.47 16.26 -10.17
C LYS A 22 3.64 15.92 -8.93
N ILE A 23 2.38 15.53 -9.11
CA ILE A 23 1.51 15.09 -8.00
C ILE A 23 2.08 13.83 -7.35
N ARG A 24 2.48 12.83 -8.15
CA ARG A 24 3.06 11.58 -7.64
C ARG A 24 4.33 11.84 -6.83
N ARG A 25 5.22 12.71 -7.32
CA ARG A 25 6.43 13.11 -6.59
C ARG A 25 6.09 13.84 -5.29
N ALA A 26 5.11 14.73 -5.30
CA ALA A 26 4.66 15.43 -4.09
C ALA A 26 4.07 14.46 -3.05
N ASP A 27 3.23 13.50 -3.48
CA ASP A 27 2.66 12.46 -2.62
C ASP A 27 3.75 11.56 -2.00
N VAL A 28 4.81 11.22 -2.75
CA VAL A 28 5.97 10.47 -2.24
C VAL A 28 6.75 11.28 -1.21
N ASN A 29 7.05 12.54 -1.52
CA ASN A 29 7.78 13.43 -0.62
C ASN A 29 7.02 13.67 0.70
N LEU A 30 5.70 13.83 0.66
CA LEU A 30 4.85 13.92 1.85
C LEU A 30 4.93 12.68 2.73
N ARG A 31 4.85 11.49 2.13
CA ARG A 31 5.00 10.22 2.87
C ARG A 31 6.37 10.12 3.52
N GLU A 32 7.41 10.50 2.81
CA GLU A 32 8.77 10.54 3.35
C GLU A 32 8.91 11.55 4.51
N ILE A 33 8.28 12.73 4.40
CA ILE A 33 8.26 13.73 5.47
C ILE A 33 7.57 13.18 6.73
N ARG A 34 6.41 12.53 6.62
CA ARG A 34 5.69 11.93 7.77
C ARG A 34 6.50 10.82 8.45
N ILE A 35 7.17 9.98 7.66
CA ILE A 35 8.04 8.93 8.21
C ILE A 35 9.22 9.57 8.95
N ARG A 36 9.84 10.60 8.36
CA ARG A 36 10.94 11.34 8.99
C ARG A 36 10.51 12.08 10.25
N GLU A 37 9.30 12.63 10.31
CA GLU A 37 8.74 13.24 11.52
C GLU A 37 8.69 12.22 12.67
N ARG A 38 8.05 11.07 12.46
CA ARG A 38 7.94 10.02 13.50
C ARG A 38 9.32 9.55 13.95
N ASN A 39 10.22 9.29 13.01
CA ASN A 39 11.57 8.86 13.33
C ASN A 39 12.36 9.95 14.07
N ALA A 40 12.25 11.21 13.68
CA ALA A 40 12.90 12.34 14.36
C ALA A 40 12.37 12.55 15.78
N LEU A 41 11.06 12.40 16.00
CA LEU A 41 10.46 12.48 17.34
C LEU A 41 10.91 11.32 18.24
N ILE A 42 10.97 10.09 17.70
CA ILE A 42 11.47 8.92 18.44
C ILE A 42 12.95 9.12 18.79
N ILE A 43 13.78 9.51 17.82
CA ILE A 43 15.19 9.84 18.03
C ILE A 43 15.31 10.93 19.11
N TRP A 44 14.54 12.02 19.02
CA TRP A 44 14.54 13.07 20.03
C TRP A 44 14.26 12.53 21.43
N ILE A 45 13.22 11.71 21.60
CA ILE A 45 12.85 11.12 22.90
C ILE A 45 13.94 10.20 23.43
N VAL A 46 14.47 9.30 22.60
CA VAL A 46 15.50 8.33 23.01
C VAL A 46 16.79 9.05 23.43
N TYR A 47 17.28 9.99 22.63
CA TYR A 47 18.50 10.73 22.97
C TYR A 47 18.31 11.62 24.19
N SER A 48 17.15 12.28 24.30
CA SER A 48 16.80 13.10 25.48
C SER A 48 16.75 12.26 26.75
N LEU A 49 16.18 11.04 26.68
CA LEU A 49 16.11 10.11 27.80
C LEU A 49 17.51 9.63 28.22
N ILE A 50 18.35 9.25 27.26
CA ILE A 50 19.75 8.85 27.54
C ILE A 50 20.50 10.02 28.19
N ALA A 51 20.41 11.22 27.63
CA ALA A 51 21.05 12.41 28.19
C ALA A 51 20.53 12.77 29.59
N TYR A 52 19.23 12.58 29.85
CA TYR A 52 18.66 12.80 31.18
C TYR A 52 19.15 11.77 32.19
N VAL A 53 19.23 10.48 31.81
CA VAL A 53 19.79 9.44 32.67
C VAL A 53 21.26 9.71 32.98
N THR A 54 22.09 10.06 31.98
CA THR A 54 23.50 10.39 32.22
C THR A 54 23.65 11.62 33.10
N TYR A 55 22.79 12.63 32.91
CA TYR A 55 22.75 13.82 33.76
C TYR A 55 22.39 13.49 35.21
N VAL A 56 21.34 12.71 35.44
CA VAL A 56 20.90 12.31 36.79
C VAL A 56 21.94 11.42 37.48
N VAL A 57 22.54 10.46 36.76
CA VAL A 57 23.60 9.59 37.32
C VAL A 57 24.86 10.39 37.65
N GLY A 58 25.29 11.29 36.75
CA GLY A 58 26.44 12.17 37.00
C GLY A 58 26.18 13.14 38.16
N TYR A 59 24.97 13.69 38.23
CA TYR A 59 24.52 14.53 39.34
C TYR A 59 24.51 13.75 40.66
N TRP A 60 23.95 12.54 40.66
CA TRP A 60 23.94 11.67 41.83
C TRP A 60 25.34 11.28 42.30
N TYR A 61 26.23 10.90 41.38
CA TYR A 61 27.63 10.61 41.69
C TYR A 61 28.35 11.84 42.28
N PHE A 62 28.15 13.01 41.68
CA PHE A 62 28.73 14.26 42.17
C PHE A 62 28.23 14.61 43.58
N VAL A 63 26.92 14.53 43.83
CA VAL A 63 26.32 14.82 45.14
C VAL A 63 26.70 13.77 46.20
N TYR A 64 26.68 12.49 45.84
CA TYR A 64 27.06 11.38 46.73
C TYR A 64 28.53 11.48 47.17
N MET A 65 29.41 12.02 46.31
CA MET A 65 30.82 12.23 46.63
C MET A 65 31.08 13.51 47.45
N SER A 66 30.14 14.47 47.52
CA SER A 66 30.44 15.83 47.98
C SER A 66 29.72 16.33 49.24
N VAL A 67 28.76 15.61 49.84
CA VAL A 67 28.02 16.18 50.98
C VAL A 67 27.74 15.18 52.10
N GLU A 68 28.37 15.45 53.23
CA GLU A 68 28.02 15.06 54.59
C GLU A 68 27.34 16.30 55.22
N GLU A 69 26.01 16.37 55.20
CA GLU A 69 25.10 17.10 56.12
C GLU A 69 23.66 17.22 55.57
N ASP A 70 22.71 17.17 56.50
CA ASP A 70 21.29 16.87 56.32
C ASP A 70 20.45 18.08 55.90
N GLY A 71 20.00 18.09 54.63
CA GLY A 71 19.02 19.07 54.16
C GLY A 71 18.49 18.82 52.74
N TRP A 72 17.17 19.01 52.56
CA TRP A 72 16.45 18.98 51.27
C TRP A 72 16.50 20.35 50.59
N ASP A 73 17.70 20.85 50.28
CA ASP A 73 17.82 22.13 49.59
C ASP A 73 17.19 22.08 48.19
N LEU A 74 16.40 23.10 47.84
CA LEU A 74 15.73 23.28 46.55
C LEU A 74 16.70 23.14 45.36
N MET A 75 17.98 23.43 45.58
CA MET A 75 19.09 23.26 44.64
C MET A 75 19.26 21.80 44.18
N LYS A 76 18.89 20.81 45.01
CA LYS A 76 18.99 19.39 44.65
C LYS A 76 17.82 18.88 43.81
N VAL A 77 16.64 19.46 43.96
CA VAL A 77 15.42 19.05 43.25
C VAL A 77 15.26 19.79 41.91
N THR A 78 15.79 21.02 41.83
CA THR A 78 15.81 21.84 40.60
C THR A 78 16.29 21.09 39.35
N PRO A 79 17.46 20.42 39.34
CA PRO A 79 17.97 19.72 38.16
C PRO A 79 17.09 18.54 37.71
N VAL A 80 16.39 17.89 38.64
CA VAL A 80 15.51 16.76 38.33
C VAL A 80 14.24 17.24 37.63
N LEU A 81 13.72 18.42 38.01
CA LEU A 81 12.51 19.01 37.44
C LEU A 81 12.75 19.77 36.13
N THR A 82 13.93 20.38 35.95
CA THR A 82 14.26 21.11 34.72
C THR A 82 14.41 20.18 33.52
N GLY A 83 15.02 19.01 33.69
CA GLY A 83 15.18 18.00 32.63
C GLY A 83 13.89 17.69 31.85
N PRO A 84 12.84 17.14 32.48
CA PRO A 84 11.59 16.81 31.78
C PRO A 84 10.89 18.03 31.16
N PHE A 85 11.02 19.21 31.77
CA PHE A 85 10.47 20.45 31.22
C PHE A 85 11.08 20.79 29.85
N PHE A 86 12.42 20.77 29.73
CA PHE A 86 13.10 21.02 28.46
C PHE A 86 12.80 19.95 27.41
N ILE A 87 12.69 18.69 27.81
CA ILE A 87 12.35 17.57 26.89
C ILE A 87 10.97 17.79 26.25
N VAL A 88 9.97 18.15 27.06
CA VAL A 88 8.59 18.41 26.59
C VAL A 88 8.54 19.63 25.67
N ILE A 89 9.25 20.71 26.00
CA ILE A 89 9.33 21.90 25.16
C ILE A 89 9.97 21.57 23.80
N GLY A 90 11.09 20.86 23.79
CA GLY A 90 11.76 20.45 22.56
C GLY A 90 10.89 19.54 21.69
N TYR A 91 10.18 18.59 22.30
CA TYR A 91 9.22 17.72 21.60
C TYR A 91 8.09 18.53 20.95
N LYS A 92 7.48 19.46 21.72
CA LYS A 92 6.42 20.36 21.22
C LYS A 92 6.91 21.20 20.05
N PHE A 93 8.11 21.77 20.16
CA PHE A 93 8.71 22.57 19.10
C PHE A 93 8.94 21.74 17.83
N LEU A 94 9.55 20.57 17.95
CA LEU A 94 9.84 19.69 16.82
C LEU A 94 8.53 19.25 16.13
N ALA A 95 7.54 18.83 16.91
CA ALA A 95 6.23 18.45 16.39
C ALA A 95 5.52 19.61 15.67
N LEU A 96 5.54 20.82 16.24
CA LEU A 96 4.93 22.00 15.61
C LEU A 96 5.63 22.38 14.30
N TRP A 97 6.96 22.28 14.26
CA TRP A 97 7.74 22.58 13.06
C TRP A 97 7.43 21.59 11.92
N TYR A 98 7.40 20.29 12.21
CA TYR A 98 7.03 19.28 11.21
C TYR A 98 5.58 19.42 10.75
N LYS A 99 4.63 19.68 11.66
CA LYS A 99 3.23 19.98 11.29
C LYS A 99 3.11 21.20 10.38
N ARG A 100 3.85 22.28 10.68
CA ARG A 100 3.84 23.49 9.84
C ARG A 100 4.43 23.21 8.46
N LYS A 101 5.47 22.38 8.40
CA LYS A 101 6.09 21.95 7.14
C LYS A 101 5.13 21.08 6.30
N GLU A 102 4.43 20.14 6.92
CA GLU A 102 3.43 19.30 6.25
C GLU A 102 2.31 20.15 5.63
N ALA A 103 1.74 21.09 6.38
CA ALA A 103 0.66 21.95 5.89
C ALA A 103 1.06 22.77 4.64
N ASN A 104 2.30 23.24 4.58
CA ASN A 104 2.80 23.96 3.40
C ASN A 104 2.88 23.05 2.15
N GLU A 105 3.34 21.82 2.31
CA GLU A 105 3.41 20.84 1.21
C GLU A 105 2.01 20.38 0.75
N GLU A 106 1.07 20.20 1.69
CA GLU A 106 -0.31 19.84 1.38
C GLU A 106 -0.99 20.91 0.51
N THR A 107 -0.85 22.20 0.85
CA THR A 107 -1.41 23.29 0.04
C THR A 107 -0.81 23.36 -1.38
N GLN A 108 0.49 23.08 -1.53
CA GLN A 108 1.13 23.00 -2.86
C GLN A 108 0.55 21.86 -3.69
N LEU A 109 0.30 20.72 -3.04
CA LEU A 109 -0.27 19.55 -3.68
C LEU A 109 -1.71 19.80 -4.12
N GLU A 110 -2.51 20.44 -3.28
CA GLU A 110 -3.87 20.87 -3.62
C GLU A 110 -3.88 21.80 -4.84
N HIS A 111 -2.96 22.76 -4.90
CA HIS A 111 -2.84 23.65 -6.05
C HIS A 111 -2.46 22.90 -7.34
N LEU A 112 -1.58 21.90 -7.28
CA LEU A 112 -1.26 21.03 -8.43
C LEU A 112 -2.48 20.21 -8.88
N ARG A 113 -3.22 19.63 -7.93
CA ARG A 113 -4.47 18.91 -8.22
C ARG A 113 -5.53 19.83 -8.82
N ALA A 114 -5.65 21.06 -8.34
CA ALA A 114 -6.55 22.07 -8.89
C ALA A 114 -6.17 22.43 -10.33
N LYS A 115 -4.88 22.67 -10.61
CA LYS A 115 -4.38 22.89 -11.99
C LYS A 115 -4.72 21.73 -12.91
N LYS A 116 -4.57 20.48 -12.45
CA LYS A 116 -4.95 19.30 -13.24
C LYS A 116 -6.45 19.31 -13.56
N LYS A 117 -7.31 19.52 -12.56
CA LYS A 117 -8.77 19.57 -12.73
C LYS A 117 -9.18 20.66 -13.73
N LEU A 118 -8.66 21.87 -13.56
CA LEU A 118 -8.93 22.99 -14.48
C LEU A 118 -8.50 22.65 -15.92
N LYS A 119 -7.37 21.97 -16.10
CA LYS A 119 -6.88 21.59 -17.44
C LYS A 119 -7.73 20.50 -18.09
N VAL A 120 -8.16 19.51 -17.31
CA VAL A 120 -9.11 18.50 -17.77
C VAL A 120 -10.44 19.14 -18.16
N GLU A 121 -10.92 20.10 -17.38
CA GLU A 121 -12.16 20.83 -17.64
C GLU A 121 -12.08 21.70 -18.90
N GLU A 122 -10.95 22.38 -19.12
CA GLU A 122 -10.67 23.11 -20.35
C GLU A 122 -10.71 22.18 -21.57
N MET A 123 -10.14 20.97 -21.44
CA MET A 123 -10.16 19.95 -22.48
C MET A 123 -11.58 19.42 -22.75
N LYS A 124 -12.38 19.13 -21.71
CA LYS A 124 -13.79 18.73 -21.84
C LYS A 124 -14.65 19.76 -22.55
N ASN A 125 -14.46 21.04 -22.22
CA ASN A 125 -15.18 22.13 -22.86
C ASN A 125 -14.81 22.25 -24.36
N LYS A 126 -13.52 22.25 -24.68
CA LYS A 126 -13.03 22.34 -26.07
C LYS A 126 -13.43 21.13 -26.94
N THR A 127 -13.57 19.96 -26.34
CA THR A 127 -13.99 18.73 -27.04
C THR A 127 -15.50 18.62 -27.19
N GLY A 128 -16.29 19.56 -26.64
CA GLY A 128 -17.75 19.51 -26.65
C GLY A 128 -18.32 18.35 -25.83
N TYR A 129 -17.53 17.81 -24.89
CA TYR A 129 -17.90 16.66 -24.05
C TYR A 129 -19.19 16.92 -23.28
N TYR A 130 -19.33 18.11 -22.68
CA TYR A 130 -20.55 18.46 -21.96
C TYR A 130 -21.76 18.59 -22.90
N THR A 131 -21.54 19.03 -24.13
CA THR A 131 -22.59 19.16 -25.14
C THR A 131 -23.13 17.78 -25.54
N THR A 132 -22.24 16.82 -25.78
CA THR A 132 -22.63 15.44 -26.11
C THR A 132 -23.23 14.72 -24.91
N GLN A 133 -22.69 14.91 -23.72
CA GLN A 133 -23.23 14.37 -22.46
C GLN A 133 -24.65 14.91 -22.20
N ASN A 134 -24.87 16.21 -22.35
CA ASN A 134 -26.17 16.82 -22.10
C ASN A 134 -27.23 16.35 -23.11
N LEU A 135 -26.83 16.08 -24.36
CA LEU A 135 -27.71 15.42 -25.33
C LEU A 135 -28.06 14.00 -24.86
N LEU A 136 -27.06 13.22 -24.48
CA LEU A 136 -27.27 11.84 -24.02
C LEU A 136 -28.20 11.77 -22.80
N GLU A 137 -27.97 12.60 -21.78
CA GLU A 137 -28.82 12.70 -20.59
C GLU A 137 -30.26 13.10 -20.94
N ARG A 138 -30.47 14.00 -21.92
CA ARG A 138 -31.81 14.39 -22.39
C ARG A 138 -32.54 13.26 -23.10
N PHE A 139 -31.83 12.39 -23.82
CA PHE A 139 -32.42 11.24 -24.52
C PHE A 139 -32.67 10.06 -23.57
N ASP A 140 -31.75 9.79 -22.63
CA ASP A 140 -31.97 8.80 -21.57
C ASP A 140 -33.14 9.21 -20.66
N SER A 141 -33.22 10.50 -20.29
CA SER A 141 -34.32 11.01 -19.43
C SER A 141 -35.69 11.04 -20.13
N LYS A 142 -35.72 11.02 -21.46
CA LYS A 142 -36.97 10.99 -22.26
C LYS A 142 -37.31 9.58 -22.76
N GLY A 143 -36.47 8.59 -22.49
CA GLY A 143 -36.63 7.19 -22.84
C GLY A 143 -37.15 6.32 -21.70
N THR A 144 -38.25 6.69 -21.03
CA THR A 144 -39.09 5.70 -20.33
C THR A 144 -40.48 6.24 -19.96
N PRO A 145 -41.53 5.87 -20.73
CA PRO A 145 -42.84 5.61 -20.18
C PRO A 145 -43.00 4.08 -20.03
N ASN A 146 -43.10 3.63 -18.79
CA ASN A 146 -43.72 2.38 -18.33
C ASN A 146 -43.21 1.05 -18.93
N ASN A 147 -42.44 0.32 -18.12
CA ASN A 147 -42.70 -1.11 -17.98
C ASN A 147 -42.76 -1.44 -16.47
N PRO A 148 -43.95 -1.64 -15.87
CA PRO A 148 -44.06 -2.15 -14.53
C PRO A 148 -44.09 -3.68 -14.60
N LEU A 149 -42.99 -4.34 -14.26
CA LEU A 149 -43.04 -5.69 -13.69
C LEU A 149 -41.86 -5.85 -12.72
N SER A 150 -42.17 -6.05 -11.46
CA SER A 150 -41.30 -6.58 -10.38
C SER A 150 -41.80 -8.02 -10.06
N PRO A 151 -41.13 -8.89 -9.25
CA PRO A 151 -40.28 -8.55 -8.10
C PRO A 151 -39.06 -9.45 -7.76
N GLY A 152 -38.18 -8.94 -6.87
CA GLY A 152 -37.23 -9.70 -6.04
C GLY A 152 -35.76 -9.40 -6.35
N GLN A 153 -34.97 -8.76 -5.49
CA GLN A 153 -34.56 -9.30 -4.20
C GLN A 153 -34.16 -8.17 -3.24
N LYS A 154 -34.66 -8.24 -2.00
CA LYS A 154 -34.28 -7.37 -0.89
C LYS A 154 -32.84 -7.67 -0.46
N GLY A 155 -32.04 -6.62 -0.28
CA GLY A 155 -30.82 -6.62 0.54
C GLY A 155 -30.67 -5.24 1.20
N PRO A 156 -30.44 -5.14 2.52
CA PRO A 156 -30.53 -3.87 3.22
C PRO A 156 -29.26 -3.01 3.14
N ILE A 157 -29.50 -1.73 3.43
CA ILE A 157 -28.66 -0.52 3.40
C ILE A 157 -27.35 -0.64 4.19
N GLY A 158 -26.24 -0.09 3.63
CA GLY A 158 -25.03 0.24 4.40
C GLY A 158 -23.82 0.86 3.65
N ARG A 159 -23.85 2.18 3.39
CA ARG A 159 -22.70 3.16 3.38
C ARG A 159 -21.65 3.14 2.22
N PRO A 160 -20.89 4.26 2.03
CA PRO A 160 -20.68 4.89 0.71
C PRO A 160 -19.41 4.45 -0.03
N VAL A 161 -19.50 4.35 -1.35
CA VAL A 161 -18.35 4.11 -2.24
C VAL A 161 -17.86 5.44 -2.82
N GLN A 162 -16.60 5.75 -2.55
CA GLN A 162 -15.82 6.82 -3.17
C GLN A 162 -15.42 6.44 -4.62
N PRO A 163 -15.18 7.41 -5.51
CA PRO A 163 -14.85 7.11 -6.92
C PRO A 163 -13.42 6.54 -7.07
N ILE A 164 -13.35 5.38 -7.72
CA ILE A 164 -12.11 4.68 -8.11
C ILE A 164 -11.51 5.32 -9.37
N SER A 165 -10.25 5.71 -9.26
CA SER A 165 -9.36 6.14 -10.34
C SER A 165 -9.05 4.98 -11.31
N PRO A 166 -8.92 5.22 -12.64
CA PRO A 166 -8.44 4.20 -13.56
C PRO A 166 -6.91 4.12 -13.48
N ASN A 167 -6.37 3.03 -12.93
CA ASN A 167 -4.95 2.72 -13.06
C ASN A 167 -4.71 1.91 -14.34
N LEU A 168 -3.88 2.47 -15.21
CA LEU A 168 -3.28 1.79 -16.35
C LEU A 168 -2.52 0.54 -15.89
N ARG A 169 -2.83 -0.59 -16.52
CA ARG A 169 -1.97 -1.78 -16.57
C ARG A 169 -0.65 -1.39 -17.26
N GLN A 170 0.44 -1.35 -16.49
CA GLN A 170 1.79 -1.34 -17.02
C GLN A 170 2.08 -2.72 -17.64
N ARG A 171 2.17 -2.73 -18.98
CA ARG A 171 2.71 -3.82 -19.79
C ARG A 171 4.21 -3.56 -19.95
N LEU A 172 5.07 -4.40 -19.38
CA LEU A 172 6.49 -4.42 -19.73
C LEU A 172 6.73 -5.29 -20.99
N PRO A 173 7.80 -5.05 -21.76
CA PRO A 173 7.97 -5.58 -23.12
C PRO A 173 8.53 -7.01 -23.14
N ASN A 174 7.99 -7.84 -24.02
CA ASN A 174 8.56 -9.14 -24.39
C ASN A 174 9.30 -9.00 -25.74
N PRO A 175 10.56 -9.39 -25.88
CA PRO A 175 11.22 -9.47 -27.19
C PRO A 175 11.00 -10.83 -27.87
N GLN A 176 10.48 -10.74 -29.08
CA GLN A 176 10.74 -11.59 -30.26
C GLN A 176 10.33 -13.08 -30.26
N ALA A 177 9.59 -13.40 -31.31
CA ALA A 177 9.26 -14.73 -31.78
C ALA A 177 10.11 -15.09 -33.00
N SER A 178 10.50 -16.36 -33.11
CA SER A 178 10.59 -17.13 -34.37
C SER A 178 10.66 -18.64 -34.08
N PRO A 179 10.30 -19.51 -35.06
CA PRO A 179 9.73 -20.83 -34.82
C PRO A 179 10.67 -22.01 -35.17
N GLY A 180 10.44 -23.19 -34.59
CA GLY A 180 11.10 -24.43 -35.04
C GLY A 180 10.97 -25.65 -34.12
N SER A 181 10.14 -26.61 -34.57
CA SER A 181 10.24 -28.08 -34.49
C SER A 181 10.92 -28.84 -33.32
N ASN A 182 10.13 -29.77 -32.77
CA ASN A 182 10.40 -31.19 -32.48
C ASN A 182 11.37 -31.67 -31.37
N GLU A 183 10.82 -32.67 -30.63
CA GLU A 183 11.45 -33.86 -30.03
C GLU A 183 12.17 -33.79 -28.67
N VAL A 184 11.45 -34.31 -27.66
CA VAL A 184 11.77 -35.48 -26.79
C VAL A 184 13.26 -35.81 -26.53
N ASN A 185 13.69 -35.69 -25.27
CA ASN A 185 14.17 -36.79 -24.40
C ASN A 185 14.68 -36.24 -23.05
N GLY A 186 14.51 -37.03 -21.99
CA GLY A 186 14.83 -36.65 -20.61
C GLY A 186 16.31 -36.73 -20.26
N GLU A 187 16.71 -36.00 -19.23
CA GLU A 187 17.85 -36.31 -18.36
C GLU A 187 17.72 -35.50 -17.05
N LEU A 188 17.85 -36.18 -15.93
CA LEU A 188 17.89 -35.63 -14.58
C LEU A 188 19.35 -35.31 -14.25
N GLU A 189 19.86 -34.11 -14.53
CA GLU A 189 21.14 -33.66 -13.95
C GLU A 189 21.31 -32.13 -14.10
N ASN A 190 21.69 -31.46 -13.01
CA ASN A 190 22.28 -30.12 -12.95
C ASN A 190 21.50 -28.92 -13.54
N ARG A 191 20.51 -28.44 -12.78
CA ARG A 191 20.11 -27.01 -12.83
C ARG A 191 20.77 -26.28 -11.66
N PRO A 192 21.54 -25.20 -11.87
CA PRO A 192 22.08 -24.42 -10.75
C PRO A 192 20.90 -23.94 -9.90
N PRO A 193 21.01 -23.92 -8.56
CA PRO A 193 19.95 -23.39 -7.73
C PRO A 193 19.68 -21.96 -8.19
N LEU A 194 18.44 -21.70 -8.64
CA LEU A 194 17.98 -20.33 -8.77
C LEU A 194 18.08 -19.76 -7.35
N ILE A 195 19.09 -18.91 -7.15
CA ILE A 195 19.15 -18.00 -6.02
C ILE A 195 17.89 -17.14 -6.19
N VAL A 196 16.80 -17.55 -5.54
CA VAL A 196 15.70 -16.64 -5.26
C VAL A 196 16.38 -15.51 -4.51
N PRO A 197 16.37 -14.25 -4.98
CA PRO A 197 16.86 -13.17 -4.16
C PRO A 197 16.04 -13.25 -2.89
N VAL A 198 16.71 -13.61 -1.78
CA VAL A 198 16.14 -13.48 -0.45
C VAL A 198 15.87 -12.00 -0.35
N LEU A 199 14.64 -11.59 -0.66
CA LEU A 199 14.19 -10.23 -0.50
C LEU A 199 14.48 -9.94 0.97
N GLN A 200 15.53 -9.15 1.23
CA GLN A 200 15.95 -8.87 2.59
C GLN A 200 14.73 -8.32 3.30
N ARG A 201 14.14 -9.11 4.20
CA ARG A 201 12.99 -8.70 5.01
C ARG A 201 13.37 -7.41 5.71
N ARG A 202 12.80 -6.31 5.29
CA ARG A 202 13.07 -4.99 5.88
C ARG A 202 11.95 -4.65 6.86
N TRP A 203 12.23 -3.73 7.77
CA TRP A 203 11.31 -3.31 8.83
C TRP A 203 9.97 -2.78 8.33
N TYR A 204 9.91 -2.33 7.07
CA TYR A 204 8.67 -1.88 6.43
C TYR A 204 7.79 -3.04 5.93
N ASP A 205 8.35 -4.24 5.70
CA ASP A 205 7.54 -5.43 5.38
C ASP A 205 6.68 -5.80 6.60
N LYS A 206 7.24 -5.73 7.82
CA LYS A 206 6.45 -5.88 9.06
C LYS A 206 5.36 -4.82 9.25
N LEU A 207 5.57 -3.63 8.70
CA LEU A 207 4.63 -2.53 8.81
C LEU A 207 3.52 -2.66 7.75
N LEU A 208 3.84 -3.21 6.59
CA LEU A 208 2.86 -3.68 5.61
C LEU A 208 2.05 -4.85 6.19
N ASP A 209 2.69 -5.83 6.82
CA ASP A 209 2.04 -6.99 7.45
C ASP A 209 1.11 -6.61 8.64
N VAL A 210 1.36 -5.47 9.30
CA VAL A 210 0.54 -4.97 10.42
C VAL A 210 -0.55 -4.00 9.95
N LEU A 211 -0.30 -3.26 8.87
CA LEU A 211 -1.26 -2.33 8.27
C LEU A 211 -2.26 -3.05 7.36
N VAL A 212 -1.81 -4.12 6.70
CA VAL A 212 -2.62 -5.15 6.05
C VAL A 212 -2.90 -6.20 7.13
N GLY A 213 -3.83 -5.91 8.03
CA GLY A 213 -4.08 -6.73 9.21
C GLY A 213 -4.13 -8.24 8.91
N GLU A 214 -3.36 -8.99 9.70
CA GLU A 214 -3.41 -10.44 9.85
C GLU A 214 -3.71 -11.21 8.55
N GLU A 215 -2.68 -11.35 7.71
CA GLU A 215 -2.74 -12.37 6.67
C GLU A 215 -2.75 -13.75 7.36
N GLU A 216 -3.94 -14.29 7.60
CA GLU A 216 -4.14 -15.73 7.81
C GLU A 216 -3.28 -16.45 6.76
N GLN A 217 -2.31 -17.27 7.21
CA GLN A 217 -1.32 -17.92 6.35
C GLN A 217 -2.00 -18.64 5.17
N LYS A 218 -1.98 -18.05 3.97
CA LYS A 218 -2.67 -18.65 2.81
C LYS A 218 -1.80 -19.73 2.19
N TYR A 219 -2.37 -20.91 1.95
CA TYR A 219 -1.68 -21.99 1.27
C TYR A 219 -1.84 -21.85 -0.25
N ALA A 220 -0.76 -22.13 -0.99
CA ALA A 220 -0.79 -22.13 -2.45
C ALA A 220 -1.45 -23.43 -2.97
N LEU A 221 -2.42 -23.28 -3.88
CA LEU A 221 -3.03 -24.40 -4.59
C LEU A 221 -2.15 -24.80 -5.77
N ILE A 222 -1.48 -25.94 -5.64
CA ILE A 222 -0.56 -26.49 -6.63
C ILE A 222 -1.16 -27.77 -7.21
N CYS A 223 -1.30 -27.84 -8.54
CA CYS A 223 -1.84 -29.01 -9.21
C CYS A 223 -0.91 -30.22 -9.06
N LYS A 224 -1.44 -31.39 -8.71
CA LYS A 224 -0.65 -32.63 -8.60
C LYS A 224 -0.10 -33.16 -9.92
N ASN A 225 -0.79 -32.91 -11.03
CA ASN A 225 -0.40 -33.46 -12.33
C ASN A 225 0.62 -32.57 -13.06
N CYS A 226 0.40 -31.26 -13.11
CA CYS A 226 1.24 -30.32 -13.87
C CYS A 226 2.02 -29.31 -13.02
N TYR A 227 1.94 -29.41 -11.68
CA TYR A 227 2.64 -28.54 -10.72
C TYR A 227 2.43 -27.03 -10.92
N THR A 228 1.41 -26.65 -11.68
CA THR A 228 1.07 -25.26 -11.94
C THR A 228 0.34 -24.66 -10.74
N TRP A 229 0.63 -23.40 -10.44
CA TRP A 229 -0.07 -22.62 -9.43
C TRP A 229 -1.47 -22.22 -9.91
N ASN A 230 -2.50 -22.50 -9.10
CA ASN A 230 -3.91 -22.27 -9.43
C ASN A 230 -4.61 -21.25 -8.51
N GLY A 231 -3.92 -20.75 -7.47
CA GLY A 231 -4.46 -19.75 -6.56
C GLY A 231 -3.95 -19.89 -5.12
N LEU A 232 -4.61 -19.18 -4.20
CA LEU A 232 -4.37 -19.20 -2.76
C LEU A 232 -5.65 -19.63 -2.04
N ALA A 233 -5.52 -20.42 -0.97
CA ALA A 233 -6.63 -20.85 -0.12
C ALA A 233 -6.33 -20.52 1.35
N LEU A 234 -7.38 -20.21 2.12
CA LEU A 234 -7.27 -19.94 3.56
C LEU A 234 -6.97 -21.25 4.32
N PRO A 235 -6.32 -21.20 5.50
CA PRO A 235 -6.06 -22.38 6.32
C PRO A 235 -7.31 -23.22 6.61
N THR A 236 -8.45 -22.54 6.86
CA THR A 236 -9.73 -23.16 7.22
C THR A 236 -10.36 -23.93 6.07
N GLU A 237 -10.11 -23.52 4.82
CA GLU A 237 -10.69 -24.12 3.62
C GLU A 237 -9.74 -25.09 2.93
N PHE A 238 -8.44 -25.05 3.27
CA PHE A 238 -7.41 -25.76 2.53
C PHE A 238 -7.56 -27.30 2.54
N ASP A 239 -8.13 -27.86 3.61
CA ASP A 239 -8.32 -29.30 3.71
C ASP A 239 -9.50 -29.83 2.87
N ASP A 240 -10.49 -28.97 2.58
CA ASP A 240 -11.75 -29.31 1.92
C ASP A 240 -11.83 -28.81 0.47
N VAL A 241 -10.92 -27.92 0.08
CA VAL A 241 -10.91 -27.35 -1.27
C VAL A 241 -10.62 -28.41 -2.34
N GLN A 242 -11.47 -28.46 -3.35
CA GLN A 242 -11.29 -29.26 -4.55
C GLN A 242 -11.40 -28.34 -5.78
N TYR A 243 -10.58 -28.57 -6.80
CA TYR A 243 -10.56 -27.68 -7.95
C TYR A 243 -10.07 -28.38 -9.22
N TYR A 244 -10.50 -27.85 -10.37
CA TYR A 244 -9.94 -28.22 -11.67
C TYR A 244 -8.77 -27.30 -12.02
N CYS A 245 -7.66 -27.90 -12.45
CA CYS A 245 -6.49 -27.12 -12.85
C CYS A 245 -6.76 -26.33 -14.13
N LYS A 246 -6.48 -25.02 -14.13
CA LYS A 246 -6.67 -24.14 -15.30
C LYS A 246 -5.73 -24.44 -16.47
N ASN A 247 -4.62 -25.15 -16.21
CA ASN A 247 -3.62 -25.48 -17.22
C ASN A 247 -3.89 -26.84 -17.89
N CYS A 248 -4.10 -27.90 -17.10
CA CYS A 248 -4.26 -29.26 -17.62
C CYS A 248 -5.65 -29.89 -17.38
N ASN A 249 -6.61 -29.14 -16.82
CA ASN A 249 -7.96 -29.60 -16.47
C ASN A 249 -8.02 -30.85 -15.57
N HIS A 250 -6.92 -31.21 -14.91
CA HIS A 250 -6.90 -32.28 -13.92
C HIS A 250 -7.70 -31.88 -12.68
N PHE A 251 -8.58 -32.76 -12.21
CA PHE A 251 -9.32 -32.59 -10.97
C PHE A 251 -8.43 -32.89 -9.77
N ASN A 252 -8.19 -31.90 -8.91
CA ASN A 252 -7.45 -32.08 -7.67
C ASN A 252 -8.46 -32.25 -6.51
N PRO A 253 -8.61 -33.45 -5.94
CA PRO A 253 -9.57 -33.70 -4.86
C PRO A 253 -9.08 -33.11 -3.53
N SER A 254 -9.99 -32.92 -2.58
CA SER A 254 -9.67 -32.36 -1.26
C SER A 254 -8.71 -33.26 -0.48
N ARG A 255 -7.90 -32.68 0.41
CA ARG A 255 -6.96 -33.46 1.24
C ARG A 255 -7.69 -34.42 2.17
N ARG A 256 -8.87 -34.05 2.67
CA ARG A 256 -9.72 -34.93 3.48
C ARG A 256 -10.10 -36.20 2.73
N SER A 257 -10.62 -36.07 1.51
CA SER A 257 -11.04 -37.23 0.70
C SER A 257 -9.90 -38.19 0.36
N GLN A 258 -8.67 -37.68 0.24
CA GLN A 258 -7.48 -38.50 0.00
C GLN A 258 -7.09 -39.31 1.25
N ARG A 259 -7.13 -38.69 2.43
CA ARG A 259 -6.85 -39.39 3.70
C ARG A 259 -7.85 -40.51 3.95
N ASP A 260 -9.13 -40.25 3.69
CA ASP A 260 -10.18 -41.25 3.86
C ASP A 260 -10.02 -42.40 2.87
N GLY A 261 -9.66 -42.12 1.61
CA GLY A 261 -9.36 -43.13 0.59
C GLY A 261 -8.15 -44.00 0.94
N ASP A 262 -7.09 -43.41 1.48
CA ASP A 262 -5.88 -44.15 1.87
C ASP A 262 -6.15 -45.07 3.09
N SER A 263 -6.98 -44.62 4.05
CA SER A 263 -7.32 -45.42 5.25
C SER A 263 -8.11 -46.69 4.94
N LEU A 264 -8.96 -46.67 3.90
CA LEU A 264 -9.71 -47.83 3.42
C LEU A 264 -8.83 -48.83 2.66
N SER A 265 -7.69 -48.38 2.12
CA SER A 265 -6.73 -49.22 1.41
C SER A 265 -5.68 -49.88 2.31
N ALA A 266 -5.56 -49.44 3.57
CA ALA A 266 -4.54 -49.88 4.53
C ALA A 266 -5.04 -50.89 5.60
N SER A 267 -6.26 -51.43 5.46
CA SER A 267 -6.77 -52.51 6.33
C SER A 267 -6.59 -53.88 5.63
N PRO A 268 -5.61 -54.71 6.03
CA PRO A 268 -5.67 -56.15 5.81
C PRO A 268 -6.65 -56.83 6.77
#